data_AF-A0AAW8KX06-F1
#
_entry.id   AF-A0AAW8KX06-F1
#
_cell.length_a   1.000
_cell.length_b   1.000
_cell.length_c   1.000
_cell.angle_alpha   90.00
_cell.angle_beta   90.00
_cell.angle_gamma   90.00
#
_symmetry.space_group_name_H-M   'P 1'
#
loop_
_entity.id
_entity.type
_entity.pdbx_description
1 polymer ?
#
loop_
_entity_poly.entity_id
_entity_poly.type
_entity_poly.pdbx_seq_one_letter_code
_entity_poly.pdbx_strand_id
1 'polypeptide(L)'
;GLTSPLVSGCSAWLVCKLIPEPHNQSAHDLFIGSVVGAWADSRVFRDGHWHFQDAPKELRSLHYIAGGTFYLIGEEVKAQI
;
A
#
# COMPACT_ATOMS: atom_id res chain seq x y z
N GLY A 1 -1.74 12.50 -18.63
CA GLY A 1 -1.75 11.08 -18.20
C GLY A 1 -0.90 10.94 -16.96
N LEU A 2 -1.11 9.89 -16.16
CA LEU A 2 -0.28 9.59 -14.99
C LEU A 2 1.10 9.17 -15.50
N THR A 3 2.15 9.92 -15.17
CA THR A 3 3.50 9.74 -15.73
C THR A 3 4.46 8.97 -14.82
N SER A 4 4.04 8.65 -13.59
CA SER A 4 4.89 7.94 -12.63
C SER A 4 4.96 6.45 -12.95
N PRO A 5 6.15 5.83 -12.92
CA PRO A 5 6.28 4.40 -13.14
C PRO A 5 5.60 3.62 -12.01
N LEU A 6 4.95 2.51 -12.38
CA LEU A 6 4.38 1.55 -11.43
C LEU A 6 5.28 0.31 -11.39
N VAL A 7 5.57 -0.17 -10.18
CA VAL A 7 6.43 -1.35 -9.99
C VAL A 7 5.61 -2.61 -10.25
N SER A 8 6.06 -3.44 -11.18
CA SER A 8 5.42 -4.72 -11.48
C SER A 8 5.50 -5.67 -10.28
N GLY A 9 4.44 -6.45 -10.04
CA GLY A 9 4.39 -7.47 -9.00
C GLY A 9 3.96 -6.97 -7.61
N CYS A 10 3.69 -5.68 -7.43
CA CYS A 10 3.03 -5.19 -6.20
C CYS A 10 1.58 -5.69 -6.11
N SER A 11 1.07 -5.82 -4.88
CA SER A 11 -0.34 -6.16 -4.64
C SER A 11 -1.29 -4.98 -4.89
N ALA A 12 -0.81 -3.75 -4.79
CA ALA A 12 -1.59 -2.54 -5.05
C ALA A 12 -0.71 -1.34 -5.45
N TRP A 13 -1.34 -0.34 -6.06
CA TRP A 13 -0.72 0.91 -6.50
C TRP A 13 -1.62 2.09 -6.19
N LEU A 14 -0.99 3.19 -5.78
CA LEU A 14 -1.61 4.50 -5.62
C LEU A 14 -0.78 5.49 -6.41
N VAL A 15 -1.41 6.22 -7.33
CA VAL A 15 -0.76 7.37 -7.97
C VAL A 15 -1.21 8.62 -7.25
N CYS A 16 -0.23 9.37 -6.74
CA CYS A 16 -0.48 10.56 -5.94
C CYS A 16 0.01 11.82 -6.66
N LYS A 17 -0.76 12.91 -6.54
CA LYS A 17 -0.32 14.27 -6.86
C LYS A 17 0.13 14.96 -5.57
N LEU A 18 1.32 15.55 -5.55
CA LEU A 18 1.82 16.32 -4.41
C LEU A 18 0.88 17.48 -4.09
N ILE A 19 0.52 17.60 -2.81
CA ILE A 19 -0.06 18.80 -2.21
C ILE A 19 1.11 19.55 -1.55
N PRO A 20 1.55 20.70 -2.09
CA PRO A 20 2.73 21.38 -1.56
C PRO A 20 2.49 21.92 -0.16
N GLU A 21 3.29 21.47 0.81
CA GLU A 21 3.30 21.97 2.18
C GLU A 21 4.75 22.30 2.59
N PRO A 22 5.26 23.50 2.25
CA PRO A 22 6.68 23.82 2.35
C PRO A 22 7.27 23.67 3.76
N HIS A 23 6.49 24.01 4.80
CA HIS A 23 6.94 23.85 6.18
C HIS A 23 7.16 22.38 6.53
N ASN A 24 6.18 21.52 6.27
CA ASN A 24 6.26 20.07 6.55
C ASN A 24 7.42 19.42 5.77
N GLN A 25 7.56 19.79 4.51
CA GLN A 25 8.62 19.27 3.65
C GLN A 25 10.01 19.68 4.14
N SER A 26 10.20 20.96 4.49
CA SER A 26 11.52 21.47 4.89
C SER A 26 11.93 21.08 6.31
N ALA A 27 10.98 21.02 7.25
CA ALA A 27 11.27 20.74 8.64
C ALA A 27 11.32 19.23 8.95
N HIS A 28 10.64 18.39 8.16
CA HIS A 28 10.37 16.99 8.52
C HIS A 28 10.49 15.98 7.37
N ASP A 29 10.82 16.40 6.14
CA ASP A 29 10.72 15.54 4.95
C ASP A 29 9.34 14.86 4.81
N LEU A 30 8.29 15.53 5.27
CA LEU A 30 6.92 15.04 5.26
C LEU A 30 6.17 15.58 4.03
N PHE A 31 5.66 14.66 3.22
CA PHE A 31 4.93 14.98 1.98
C PHE A 31 3.49 14.50 2.08
N ILE A 32 2.56 15.31 1.55
CA ILE A 32 1.14 14.97 1.47
C ILE A 32 0.76 14.78 0.00
N GLY A 33 0.11 13.66 -0.31
CA GLY A 33 -0.31 13.31 -1.66
C GLY A 33 -1.82 13.11 -1.75
N SER A 34 -2.45 13.72 -2.76
CA SER A 34 -3.81 13.39 -3.16
C SER A 34 -3.79 12.16 -4.08
N VAL A 35 -4.50 11.09 -3.71
CA VAL A 35 -4.65 9.89 -4.56
C VAL A 35 -5.52 10.24 -5.77
N VAL A 36 -4.93 10.17 -6.96
CA VAL A 36 -5.60 10.46 -8.24
C VAL A 36 -5.85 9.21 -9.09
N GLY A 37 -5.38 8.05 -8.62
CA GLY A 37 -5.61 6.75 -9.22
C GLY A 37 -5.23 5.62 -8.26
N ALA A 38 -6.00 4.53 -8.29
CA ALA A 38 -5.80 3.37 -7.43
C ALA A 38 -6.11 2.07 -8.18
N TRP A 39 -5.26 1.08 -7.99
CA TRP A 39 -5.40 -0.27 -8.55
C TRP A 39 -4.88 -1.31 -7.55
N ALA A 40 -5.35 -2.54 -7.69
CA ALA A 40 -4.84 -3.67 -6.93
C ALA A 40 -4.95 -4.97 -7.73
N ASP A 41 -4.13 -5.96 -7.37
CA ASP A 41 -4.22 -7.31 -7.92
C ASP A 41 -5.51 -7.98 -7.41
N SER A 42 -6.41 -8.31 -8.33
CA SER A 42 -7.74 -8.84 -8.02
C SER A 42 -7.73 -10.18 -7.29
N ARG A 43 -6.59 -10.90 -7.31
CA ARG A 43 -6.42 -12.14 -6.54
C ARG A 43 -6.41 -11.88 -5.03
N VAL A 44 -5.93 -10.71 -4.61
CA VAL A 44 -5.75 -10.36 -3.18
C VAL A 44 -6.59 -9.16 -2.73
N PHE A 45 -7.06 -8.30 -3.64
CA PHE A 45 -7.97 -7.21 -3.31
C PHE A 45 -9.11 -7.11 -4.33
N ARG A 46 -10.35 -7.25 -3.89
CA ARG A 46 -11.55 -7.20 -4.72
C ARG A 46 -12.75 -6.74 -3.90
N ASP A 47 -13.75 -6.18 -4.55
CA ASP A 47 -15.00 -5.73 -3.91
C ASP A 47 -14.76 -4.82 -2.68
N GLY A 48 -13.68 -4.03 -2.70
CA GLY A 48 -13.29 -3.13 -1.62
C GLY A 48 -12.60 -3.78 -0.42
N HIS A 49 -12.23 -5.06 -0.49
CA HIS A 49 -11.70 -5.82 0.64
C HIS A 49 -10.42 -6.60 0.28
N TRP A 50 -9.57 -6.81 1.29
CA TRP A 50 -8.41 -7.69 1.20
C TRP A 50 -8.82 -9.14 1.45
N HIS A 51 -8.22 -10.06 0.69
CA HIS A 51 -8.43 -11.50 0.77
C HIS A 51 -7.10 -12.25 0.91
N PHE A 52 -6.26 -11.84 1.85
CA PHE A 52 -4.93 -12.43 2.07
C PHE A 52 -4.97 -13.91 2.46
N GLN A 53 -6.08 -14.37 3.06
CA GLN A 53 -6.30 -15.76 3.44
C GLN A 53 -6.52 -16.69 2.24
N ASP A 54 -7.10 -16.16 1.16
CA ASP A 54 -7.42 -16.92 -0.06
C ASP A 54 -6.37 -16.73 -1.16
N ALA A 55 -5.50 -15.72 -1.01
CA ALA A 55 -4.50 -15.35 -1.99
C ALA A 55 -3.17 -16.12 -1.77
N PRO A 56 -2.36 -16.29 -2.84
CA PRO A 56 -1.01 -16.81 -2.71
C PRO A 56 -0.18 -16.05 -1.69
N LYS A 57 0.67 -16.77 -0.94
CA LYS A 57 1.45 -16.21 0.18
C LYS A 57 2.35 -15.05 -0.26
N GLU A 58 2.86 -15.09 -1.50
CA GLU A 58 3.68 -14.05 -2.10
C GLU A 58 2.97 -12.69 -2.27
N LEU A 59 1.63 -12.65 -2.19
CA LEU A 59 0.86 -11.40 -2.24
C LEU A 59 0.58 -10.81 -0.84
N ARG A 60 1.00 -11.48 0.24
CA ARG A 60 0.93 -10.91 1.60
C ARG A 60 1.85 -9.70 1.71
N SER A 61 1.35 -8.58 2.24
CA SER A 61 2.14 -7.37 2.41
C SER A 61 3.30 -7.57 3.39
N LEU A 62 4.42 -6.90 3.11
CA LEU A 62 5.61 -6.87 3.96
C LEU A 62 5.53 -5.71 4.95
N HIS A 63 5.85 -5.99 6.21
CA HIS A 63 5.89 -5.03 7.32
C HIS A 63 7.31 -5.03 7.90
N TYR A 64 8.05 -3.95 7.65
CA TYR A 64 9.47 -3.84 8.01
C TYR A 64 9.68 -3.72 9.52
N ILE A 65 10.77 -4.33 10.02
CA ILE A 65 11.21 -4.20 11.41
C ILE A 65 12.56 -3.48 11.48
N ALA A 66 13.65 -4.18 11.11
CA ALA A 66 15.02 -3.67 11.14
C ALA A 66 15.96 -4.59 10.35
N GLY A 67 17.10 -4.06 9.88
CA GLY A 67 18.06 -4.80 9.08
C GLY A 67 17.41 -5.32 7.80
N GLY A 68 17.45 -6.64 7.59
CA GLY A 68 16.79 -7.34 6.48
C GLY A 68 15.51 -8.09 6.87
N THR A 69 14.94 -7.79 8.04
CA THR A 69 13.84 -8.59 8.63
C THR A 69 12.49 -7.90 8.44
N PHE A 70 11.50 -8.69 8.01
CA PHE A 70 10.12 -8.28 7.77
C PHE A 70 9.15 -9.33 8.33
N TYR A 71 7.95 -8.89 8.71
CA TYR A 71 6.80 -9.78 8.88
C TYR A 71 5.88 -9.69 7.66
N LEU A 72 5.17 -10.78 7.38
CA LEU A 72 4.02 -10.76 6.48
C LEU A 72 2.77 -10.36 7.27
N ILE A 73 1.78 -9.77 6.59
CA ILE A 73 0.46 -9.58 7.18
C ILE A 73 -0.07 -10.91 7.75
N GLY A 74 -0.67 -10.81 8.93
CA GLY A 74 -1.11 -11.94 9.73
C GLY A 74 -2.47 -12.50 9.32
N GLU A 75 -3.02 -13.29 10.23
CA GLU A 75 -4.34 -13.91 10.06
C GLU A 75 -5.47 -12.91 10.32
N GLU A 76 -6.59 -13.10 9.62
CA GLU A 76 -7.80 -12.31 9.81
C GLU A 76 -8.38 -12.56 11.21
N VAL A 77 -8.78 -11.48 11.90
CA VAL A 77 -9.53 -11.55 13.15
C VAL A 77 -10.80 -10.73 12.98
N LYS A 78 -11.96 -11.36 13.21
CA LYS A 78 -13.26 -10.68 13.17
C LYS A 78 -13.72 -10.32 14.57
N ALA A 79 -14.05 -9.04 14.77
CA ALA A 79 -14.73 -8.61 15.99
C ALA A 79 -16.12 -9.25 16.06
N GLN A 80 -16.56 -9.59 17.28
CA GLN A 80 -17.96 -9.90 17.54
C GLN A 80 -18.69 -8.57 17.72
N ILE A 81 -19.65 -8.30 16.84
CA ILE A 81 -20.56 -7.14 16.91
C ILE A 81 -21.93 -7.64 17.34
#